data_AF-A0A0G0VIG4-F1
#
_entry.id   AF-A0A0G0VIG4-F1
#
_cell.length_a   1.000
_cell.length_b   1.000
_cell.length_c   1.000
_cell.angle_alpha   90.00
_cell.angle_beta   90.00
_cell.angle_gamma   90.00
#
_symmetry.space_group_name_H-M   'P 1'
#
loop_
_entity.id
_entity.type
_entity.pdbx_description
1 polymer ?
#
loop_
_entity_poly.entity_id
_entity_poly.type
_entity_poly.pdbx_seq_one_letter_code
_entity_poly.pdbx_strand_id
1 'polypeptide(L)'
;MFELPQKNIEAQYFSFSQDLAGYHISKIKLAISANQYFRHIRDRKPTAESVIKYSWDDKTFYSLEPHGLIQFKRGIHADYVYVDDPFQDPENQLNPTIIKKINEIFKSNILDMPNEPDGELHCAGCLDPDTDILLANGNFKKLKEITIKDKLIGYDFKQQKFVPQSVVACIDNGRQKTKRLRTGGKRDLQNIIATTNHPFFTREGWKEISELKVGDYIAVPAKIETVKENAKPSATIKEAEMLGYITAEGSVGERGGFSFCNQDPVLINRMKTLCDSLGYAYVFRKNDENREVDMGIKLGKGHSRHDIKERLGLLHQTARVKTIPDSIFNSSHDAIAAFLKGLYDGDGVCPNDDRNGTGIAISSEKLAWGVHYLQLQLGLRSTMSVAHKIGFTGKPVSMFGAGLQRSQQVRHFLKLTNAFAHRFSADRIRQLKKNRGDLIPLLVNEYTFASKECGWHGANNVATRETLRKSKHFEYLTENNLEWIQITAIEDTDVRPTLNLTTELKNFVANGFLTHNTPQTDEDFYFDKLQFLSNFFHTPSYKVCLWCLHLFFHANLLFLKHSRQHIRKQLELFSNALGD
;
A
#
# COMPACT_ATOMS: atom_id res chain seq x y z
N MET A 1 -22.17 21.76 -23.71
CA MET A 1 -23.47 22.16 -23.13
C MET A 1 -23.73 21.20 -21.99
N PHE A 2 -24.02 21.68 -20.79
CA PHE A 2 -24.23 20.83 -19.59
C PHE A 2 -25.55 20.08 -19.70
N GLU A 3 -25.61 18.83 -19.26
CA GLU A 3 -26.88 18.18 -18.93
C GLU A 3 -27.31 18.67 -17.53
N LEU A 4 -28.43 19.38 -17.47
CA LEU A 4 -29.04 19.81 -16.23
C LEU A 4 -29.82 18.62 -15.61
N PRO A 5 -29.93 18.55 -14.27
CA PRO A 5 -30.75 17.51 -13.65
C PRO A 5 -32.20 17.58 -14.15
N GLN A 6 -32.81 16.41 -14.31
CA GLN A 6 -34.21 16.33 -14.75
C GLN A 6 -35.22 16.33 -13.58
N LYS A 7 -34.73 16.25 -12.33
CA LYS A 7 -35.51 16.27 -11.10
C LYS A 7 -34.79 17.06 -10.01
N ASN A 8 -35.50 17.40 -8.94
CA ASN A 8 -34.85 17.87 -7.71
C ASN A 8 -33.97 16.76 -7.15
N ILE A 9 -32.81 17.15 -6.64
CA ILE A 9 -31.83 16.25 -6.05
C ILE A 9 -31.66 16.67 -4.59
N GLU A 10 -32.03 15.78 -3.69
CA GLU A 10 -31.85 15.97 -2.26
C GLU A 10 -30.60 15.22 -1.78
N ALA A 11 -29.71 15.94 -1.10
CA ALA A 11 -28.53 15.38 -0.49
C ALA A 11 -28.42 15.74 1.00
N GLN A 12 -27.83 14.83 1.77
CA GLN A 12 -27.64 14.99 3.21
C GLN A 12 -26.16 14.79 3.56
N TYR A 13 -25.55 15.69 4.32
CA TYR A 13 -24.14 15.65 4.70
C TYR A 13 -23.98 15.34 6.19
N PHE A 14 -23.42 14.19 6.51
CA PHE A 14 -23.18 13.75 7.87
C PHE A 14 -21.72 13.89 8.26
N SER A 15 -21.46 14.40 9.44
CA SER A 15 -20.14 14.37 10.09
C SER A 15 -20.26 14.04 11.57
N PHE A 16 -19.14 13.94 12.29
CA PHE A 16 -19.14 13.68 13.74
C PHE A 16 -20.14 14.58 14.49
N SER A 17 -20.05 15.90 14.26
CA SER A 17 -20.99 16.91 14.76
C SER A 17 -21.68 17.66 13.63
N GLN A 18 -22.85 18.23 13.92
CA GLN A 18 -23.59 19.05 12.95
C GLN A 18 -22.85 20.33 12.59
N ASP A 19 -22.12 20.92 13.54
CA ASP A 19 -21.32 22.12 13.31
C ASP A 19 -20.15 21.83 12.36
N LEU A 20 -19.51 20.66 12.49
CA LEU A 20 -18.46 20.23 11.56
C LEU A 20 -19.02 19.99 10.15
N ALA A 21 -20.17 19.31 10.06
CA ALA A 21 -20.87 19.16 8.79
C ALA A 21 -21.25 20.52 8.17
N GLY A 22 -21.73 21.46 8.99
CA GLY A 22 -22.06 22.81 8.56
C GLY A 22 -20.85 23.62 8.12
N TYR A 23 -19.72 23.48 8.82
CA TYR A 23 -18.44 24.06 8.44
C TYR A 23 -18.00 23.55 7.06
N HIS A 24 -18.05 22.24 6.83
CA HIS A 24 -17.72 21.66 5.52
C HIS A 24 -18.62 22.23 4.43
N ILE A 25 -19.94 22.24 4.63
CA ILE A 25 -20.88 22.86 3.67
C ILE A 25 -20.57 24.34 3.42
N SER A 26 -20.15 25.11 4.43
CA SER A 26 -19.76 26.51 4.24
C SER A 26 -18.54 26.64 3.32
N LYS A 27 -17.55 25.75 3.44
CA LYS A 27 -16.39 25.71 2.55
C LYS A 27 -16.80 25.32 1.14
N ILE A 28 -17.71 24.35 1.00
CA ILE A 28 -18.29 23.95 -0.27
C ILE A 28 -18.93 25.15 -0.99
N LYS A 29 -19.76 25.89 -0.25
CA LYS A 29 -20.50 27.04 -0.72
C LYS A 29 -19.58 28.20 -1.14
N LEU A 30 -18.54 28.46 -0.36
CA LEU A 30 -17.50 29.43 -0.69
C LEU A 30 -16.74 29.04 -1.96
N ALA A 31 -16.35 27.77 -2.10
CA ALA A 31 -15.64 27.28 -3.28
C ALA A 31 -16.48 27.48 -4.55
N ILE A 32 -17.78 27.20 -4.48
CA ILE A 32 -18.70 27.31 -5.61
C ILE A 32 -18.91 28.77 -6.01
N SER A 33 -19.09 29.68 -5.05
CA SER A 33 -19.27 31.11 -5.34
C SER A 33 -18.03 31.76 -5.94
N ALA A 34 -16.83 31.31 -5.54
CA ALA A 34 -15.56 31.79 -6.08
C ALA A 34 -15.25 31.27 -7.50
N ASN A 35 -15.97 30.26 -7.98
CA ASN A 35 -15.64 29.55 -9.21
C ASN A 35 -16.45 30.05 -10.41
N GLN A 36 -15.76 30.61 -11.40
CA GLN A 36 -16.36 31.15 -12.63
C GLN A 36 -17.16 30.11 -13.43
N TYR A 37 -16.87 28.82 -13.27
CA TYR A 37 -17.61 27.75 -13.94
C TYR A 37 -19.04 27.63 -13.42
N PHE A 38 -19.27 27.98 -12.16
CA PHE A 38 -20.59 27.99 -11.53
C PHE A 38 -21.25 29.37 -11.55
N ARG A 39 -20.72 30.36 -12.30
CA ARG A 39 -21.27 31.73 -12.35
C ARG A 39 -22.76 31.83 -12.72
N HIS A 40 -23.32 30.79 -13.36
CA HIS A 40 -24.72 30.72 -13.76
C HIS A 40 -25.61 30.00 -12.74
N ILE A 41 -25.02 29.41 -11.70
CA ILE A 41 -25.75 28.82 -10.58
C ILE A 41 -26.34 29.93 -9.73
N ARG A 42 -27.59 29.75 -9.30
CA ARG A 42 -28.29 30.68 -8.42
C ARG A 42 -28.38 30.07 -7.03
N ASP A 43 -27.81 30.77 -6.06
CA ASP A 43 -27.99 30.43 -4.66
C ASP A 43 -29.34 30.93 -4.15
N ARG A 44 -30.19 30.00 -3.69
CA ARG A 44 -31.51 30.30 -3.13
C ARG A 44 -31.50 30.47 -1.61
N LYS A 45 -30.38 30.23 -0.94
CA LYS A 45 -30.17 30.49 0.48
C LYS A 45 -28.84 31.22 0.72
N PRO A 46 -28.57 32.40 0.12
CA PRO A 46 -27.25 33.05 0.19
C PRO A 46 -26.83 33.45 1.61
N THR A 47 -27.77 33.66 2.52
CA THR A 47 -27.50 34.01 3.93
C THR A 47 -27.22 32.79 4.82
N ALA A 48 -27.50 31.57 4.38
CA ALA A 48 -27.25 30.35 5.15
C ALA A 48 -25.93 29.72 4.71
N GLU A 49 -24.85 29.94 5.45
CA GLU A 49 -23.52 29.44 5.08
C GLU A 49 -23.44 27.92 5.12
N SER A 50 -24.12 27.27 6.07
CA SER A 50 -24.07 25.83 6.31
C SER A 50 -25.08 25.01 5.51
N VAL A 51 -25.80 25.61 4.56
CA VAL A 51 -26.82 24.91 3.74
C VAL A 51 -26.70 25.31 2.28
N ILE A 52 -26.76 24.33 1.39
CA ILE A 52 -26.80 24.57 -0.06
C ILE A 52 -28.21 24.38 -0.57
N LYS A 53 -28.67 25.35 -1.37
CA LYS A 53 -29.86 25.21 -2.22
C LYS A 53 -29.61 25.94 -3.53
N TYR A 54 -29.17 25.18 -4.53
CA TYR A 54 -28.71 25.72 -5.80
C TYR A 54 -29.61 25.33 -6.97
N SER A 55 -29.67 26.20 -7.98
CA SER A 55 -30.40 25.95 -9.22
C SER A 55 -29.74 26.63 -10.41
N TRP A 56 -29.80 26.01 -11.59
CA TRP A 56 -29.34 26.60 -12.85
C TRP A 56 -30.49 27.17 -13.68
N ASP A 57 -31.70 26.64 -13.51
CA ASP A 57 -32.87 26.94 -14.34
C ASP A 57 -34.08 27.45 -13.54
N ASP A 58 -33.92 27.57 -12.22
CA ASP A 58 -34.96 27.92 -11.24
C ASP A 58 -36.14 26.96 -11.13
N LYS A 59 -36.05 25.80 -11.78
CA LYS A 59 -37.07 24.76 -11.76
C LYS A 59 -36.59 23.54 -10.98
N THR A 60 -35.33 23.19 -11.16
CA THR A 60 -34.68 22.05 -10.51
C THR A 60 -33.69 22.52 -9.46
N PHE A 61 -33.72 21.87 -8.31
CA PHE A 61 -32.91 22.26 -7.15
C PHE A 61 -31.99 21.13 -6.71
N TYR A 62 -30.78 21.52 -6.30
CA TYR A 62 -29.88 20.69 -5.51
C TYR A 62 -29.86 21.23 -4.08
N SER A 63 -30.24 20.39 -3.11
CA SER A 63 -30.13 20.73 -1.69
C SER A 63 -29.10 19.86 -0.99
N LEU A 64 -28.32 20.46 -0.09
CA LEU A 64 -27.41 19.74 0.81
C LEU A 64 -27.58 20.31 2.23
N GLU A 65 -27.96 19.47 3.19
CA GLU A 65 -28.17 19.86 4.58
C GLU A 65 -27.19 19.14 5.54
N PRO A 66 -26.69 19.83 6.59
CA PRO A 66 -25.71 19.27 7.52
C PRO A 66 -26.36 18.50 8.66
N HIS A 67 -25.72 17.40 9.06
CA HIS A 67 -26.16 16.52 10.13
C HIS A 67 -25.00 16.02 10.98
N GLY A 68 -25.18 16.00 12.30
CA GLY A 68 -24.27 15.30 13.21
C GLY A 68 -24.69 13.85 13.39
N LEU A 69 -23.74 12.93 13.41
CA LEU A 69 -23.99 11.49 13.52
C LEU A 69 -24.51 11.07 14.89
N ILE A 70 -24.08 11.71 15.97
CA ILE A 70 -24.52 11.34 17.34
C ILE A 70 -25.96 11.82 17.61
N GLN A 71 -26.42 12.84 16.89
CA GLN A 71 -27.78 13.34 17.02
C GLN A 71 -28.76 12.31 16.47
N PHE A 72 -29.82 12.02 17.22
CA PHE A 72 -30.84 11.08 16.79
C PHE A 72 -31.61 11.64 15.58
N LYS A 73 -31.63 10.90 14.46
CA LYS A 73 -32.38 11.25 13.25
C LYS A 73 -33.23 10.06 12.80
N ARG A 74 -34.49 10.32 12.42
CA ARG A 74 -35.43 9.34 11.87
C ARG A 74 -36.10 9.91 10.61
N GLY A 75 -36.39 9.03 9.65
CA GLY A 75 -37.23 9.35 8.50
C GLY A 75 -36.57 10.26 7.46
N ILE A 76 -35.23 10.35 7.44
CA ILE A 76 -34.50 11.05 6.40
C ILE A 76 -34.26 10.07 5.25
N HIS A 77 -34.78 10.39 4.08
CA HIS A 77 -34.53 9.66 2.84
C HIS A 77 -34.13 10.63 1.74
N ALA A 78 -33.01 10.38 1.07
CA ALA A 78 -32.41 11.32 0.13
C ALA A 78 -31.84 10.60 -1.11
N ASP A 79 -31.65 11.34 -2.21
CA ASP A 79 -30.99 10.81 -3.41
C ASP A 79 -29.50 10.56 -3.13
N TYR A 80 -28.87 11.42 -2.32
CA TYR A 80 -27.47 11.26 -1.93
C TYR A 80 -27.27 11.42 -0.43
N VAL A 81 -26.52 10.51 0.17
CA VAL A 81 -26.10 10.63 1.57
C VAL A 81 -24.58 10.65 1.59
N TYR A 82 -24.02 11.76 2.05
CA TYR A 82 -22.58 11.93 2.23
C TYR A 82 -22.26 11.73 3.71
N VAL A 83 -21.27 10.91 4.00
CA VAL A 83 -20.76 10.77 5.38
C VAL A 83 -19.25 10.99 5.36
N ASP A 84 -18.84 12.03 6.08
CA ASP A 84 -17.49 12.55 6.08
C ASP A 84 -17.00 12.78 7.51
N ASP A 85 -15.84 12.23 7.84
CA ASP A 85 -15.29 12.19 9.20
C ASP A 85 -16.25 11.78 10.31
N PRO A 86 -16.82 10.56 10.22
CA PRO A 86 -17.69 10.08 11.27
C PRO A 86 -17.02 9.98 12.64
N PHE A 87 -15.68 9.92 12.68
CA PHE A 87 -14.87 9.74 13.89
C PHE A 87 -13.84 10.86 14.09
N GLN A 88 -14.08 12.07 13.58
CA GLN A 88 -13.22 13.22 13.89
C GLN A 88 -13.94 14.16 14.86
N ASP A 89 -13.60 14.04 16.14
CA ASP A 89 -14.02 15.01 17.15
C ASP A 89 -12.97 16.13 17.23
N PRO A 90 -13.31 17.37 16.87
CA PRO A 90 -12.36 18.48 16.90
C PRO A 90 -11.96 18.88 18.33
N GLU A 91 -12.74 18.50 19.34
CA GLU A 91 -12.50 18.90 20.73
C GLU A 91 -11.79 17.82 21.56
N ASN A 92 -11.94 16.53 21.21
CA ASN A 92 -11.47 15.44 22.05
C ASN A 92 -10.92 14.23 21.26
N GLN A 93 -10.07 13.43 21.91
CA GLN A 93 -9.78 12.09 21.42
C GLN A 93 -10.98 11.16 21.67
N LEU A 94 -11.40 10.44 20.64
CA LEU A 94 -12.56 9.56 20.74
C LEU A 94 -12.31 8.33 21.60
N ASN A 95 -13.15 8.15 22.62
CA ASN A 95 -13.19 6.92 23.39
C ASN A 95 -13.84 5.78 22.57
N PRO A 96 -13.35 4.53 22.69
CA PRO A 96 -13.96 3.34 22.08
C PRO A 96 -15.50 3.24 22.18
N THR A 97 -16.12 3.72 23.28
CA THR A 97 -17.58 3.70 23.45
C THR A 97 -18.29 4.62 22.45
N ILE A 98 -17.70 5.79 22.15
CA ILE A 98 -18.26 6.74 21.17
C ILE A 98 -18.10 6.17 19.75
N ILE A 99 -16.94 5.57 19.46
CA ILE A 99 -16.69 4.88 18.19
C ILE A 99 -17.71 3.76 17.97
N LYS A 100 -17.98 2.94 19.00
CA LYS A 100 -19.01 1.89 18.91
C LYS A 100 -20.39 2.49 18.66
N LYS A 101 -20.76 3.56 19.36
CA LYS A 101 -22.04 4.24 19.17
C LYS A 101 -22.23 4.79 17.76
N ILE A 102 -21.20 5.43 17.19
CA ILE A 102 -21.23 5.93 15.81
C ILE A 102 -21.38 4.77 14.82
N ASN A 103 -20.63 3.68 15.00
CA ASN A 103 -20.76 2.48 14.17
C ASN A 103 -22.18 1.88 14.23
N GLU A 104 -22.80 1.81 15.42
CA GLU A 104 -24.19 1.35 15.55
C GLU A 104 -25.16 2.27 14.80
N ILE A 105 -25.05 3.60 14.99
CA ILE A 105 -25.91 4.57 14.30
C ILE A 105 -25.74 4.48 12.78
N PHE A 106 -24.51 4.32 12.31
CA PHE A 106 -24.24 4.18 10.89
C PHE A 106 -24.94 2.95 10.32
N LYS A 107 -24.82 1.80 11.02
CA LYS A 107 -25.46 0.53 10.62
C LYS A 107 -26.97 0.56 10.71
N SER A 108 -27.53 1.18 11.74
CA SER A 108 -28.97 1.11 12.04
C SER A 108 -29.79 2.21 11.38
N ASN A 109 -29.15 3.34 11.04
CA ASN A 109 -29.85 4.52 10.56
C ASN A 109 -29.35 4.99 9.22
N ILE A 110 -28.04 5.08 9.00
CA ILE A 110 -27.47 5.77 7.82
C ILE A 110 -27.49 4.89 6.57
N LEU A 111 -27.22 3.58 6.71
CA LEU A 111 -27.22 2.63 5.59
C LEU A 111 -28.55 2.57 4.83
N ASP A 112 -29.67 2.81 5.52
CA ASP A 112 -31.02 2.70 4.98
C ASP A 112 -31.60 4.05 4.48
N MET A 113 -30.83 5.15 4.57
CA MET A 113 -31.29 6.49 4.16
C MET A 113 -31.34 6.71 2.63
N PRO A 114 -30.44 6.18 1.79
CA PRO A 114 -30.51 6.40 0.35
C PRO A 114 -31.82 5.82 -0.24
N ASN A 115 -32.47 6.58 -1.13
CA ASN A 115 -33.67 6.12 -1.84
C ASN A 115 -33.37 4.96 -2.80
N GLU A 116 -33.94 3.77 -2.62
CA GLU A 116 -33.80 2.68 -3.59
C GLU A 116 -34.60 2.94 -4.89
N PRO A 117 -34.12 2.52 -6.08
CA PRO A 117 -32.89 1.76 -6.36
C PRO A 117 -31.67 2.63 -6.73
N ASP A 118 -31.85 3.95 -6.88
CA ASP A 118 -30.85 4.84 -7.50
C ASP A 118 -30.07 5.72 -6.51
N GLY A 119 -30.43 5.69 -5.23
CA GLY A 119 -29.80 6.50 -4.18
C GLY A 119 -28.40 6.01 -3.84
N GLU A 120 -27.47 6.95 -3.66
CA GLU A 120 -26.06 6.63 -3.42
C GLU A 120 -25.60 7.10 -2.02
N LEU A 121 -24.99 6.19 -1.26
CA LEU A 121 -24.26 6.50 -0.02
C LEU A 121 -22.79 6.69 -0.36
N HIS A 122 -22.31 7.93 -0.24
CA HIS A 122 -20.92 8.29 -0.47
C HIS A 122 -20.20 8.36 0.86
N CYS A 123 -19.45 7.30 1.16
CA CYS A 123 -18.54 7.27 2.28
C CYS A 123 -17.10 7.39 1.79
N ALA A 124 -16.30 8.04 2.63
CA ALA A 124 -14.85 8.09 2.62
C ALA A 124 -14.25 6.80 1.99
N GLY A 125 -13.37 6.91 0.99
CA GLY A 125 -12.96 5.78 0.13
C GLY A 125 -12.61 4.51 0.91
N CYS A 126 -13.17 3.36 0.49
CA CYS A 126 -13.10 2.10 1.22
C CYS A 126 -12.38 0.99 0.44
N LEU A 127 -11.94 -0.05 1.16
CA LEU A 127 -11.23 -1.20 0.65
C LEU A 127 -11.99 -2.50 0.90
N ASP A 128 -11.69 -3.53 0.11
CA ASP A 128 -12.19 -4.89 0.33
C ASP A 128 -11.70 -5.44 1.70
N PRO A 129 -12.56 -6.06 2.53
CA PRO A 129 -12.19 -6.58 3.86
C PRO A 129 -11.05 -7.61 3.85
N ASP A 130 -10.80 -8.27 2.72
CA ASP A 130 -9.72 -9.24 2.56
C ASP A 130 -8.39 -8.62 2.09
N THR A 131 -8.32 -7.28 2.03
CA THR A 131 -7.08 -6.54 1.77
C THR A 131 -6.07 -6.75 2.90
N ASP A 132 -4.83 -7.10 2.57
CA ASP A 132 -3.74 -7.22 3.54
C ASP A 132 -3.18 -5.84 3.91
N ILE A 133 -3.17 -5.50 5.20
CA ILE A 133 -2.66 -4.25 5.73
C ILE A 133 -1.31 -4.50 6.40
N LEU A 134 -0.30 -3.71 6.04
CA LEU A 134 1.05 -3.82 6.59
C LEU A 134 1.12 -3.24 8.02
N LEU A 135 1.51 -4.09 8.97
CA LEU A 135 1.70 -3.72 10.37
C LEU A 135 3.08 -3.11 10.61
N ALA A 136 3.20 -2.34 11.69
CA ALA A 136 4.42 -1.65 12.10
C ALA A 136 5.62 -2.57 12.38
N ASN A 137 5.38 -3.85 12.69
CA ASN A 137 6.44 -4.86 12.87
C ASN A 137 6.87 -5.51 11.54
N GLY A 138 6.24 -5.14 10.42
CA GLY A 138 6.50 -5.68 9.08
C GLY A 138 5.73 -6.96 8.72
N ASN A 139 4.96 -7.53 9.66
CA ASN A 139 3.95 -8.54 9.33
C ASN A 139 2.69 -7.85 8.77
N PHE A 140 1.67 -8.61 8.37
CA PHE A 140 0.43 -8.09 7.82
C PHE A 140 -0.78 -8.91 8.27
N LYS A 141 -1.94 -8.25 8.29
CA LYS A 141 -3.24 -8.84 8.64
C LYS A 141 -4.28 -8.42 7.63
N LYS A 142 -5.37 -9.19 7.54
CA LYS A 142 -6.52 -8.77 6.74
C LYS A 142 -7.16 -7.54 7.36
N LEU A 143 -7.66 -6.64 6.52
CA LEU A 143 -8.30 -5.39 6.94
C LEU A 143 -9.41 -5.63 7.97
N LYS A 144 -10.22 -6.67 7.76
CA LYS A 144 -11.27 -7.09 8.72
C LYS A 144 -10.77 -7.53 10.10
N GLU A 145 -9.48 -7.82 10.25
CA GLU A 145 -8.84 -8.25 11.50
C GLU A 145 -8.11 -7.10 12.21
N ILE A 146 -8.05 -5.92 11.59
CA ILE A 146 -7.38 -4.74 12.16
C ILE A 146 -8.23 -4.11 13.26
N THR A 147 -7.57 -3.76 14.35
CA THR A 147 -8.17 -3.10 15.51
C THR A 147 -7.42 -1.80 15.83
N ILE A 148 -8.05 -0.94 16.65
CA ILE A 148 -7.42 0.30 17.16
C ILE A 148 -6.14 0.06 18.00
N LYS A 149 -5.88 -1.19 18.41
CA LYS A 149 -4.67 -1.55 19.15
C LYS A 149 -3.49 -1.88 18.24
N ASP A 150 -3.76 -2.14 16.95
CA ASP A 150 -2.72 -2.43 15.98
C ASP A 150 -1.99 -1.13 15.60
N LYS A 151 -0.72 -1.28 15.25
CA LYS A 151 0.09 -0.21 14.65
C LYS A 151 0.39 -0.58 13.22
N LEU A 152 0.26 0.37 12.31
CA LEU A 152 0.41 0.17 10.87
C LEU A 152 1.62 0.92 10.34
N ILE A 153 2.02 0.59 9.11
CA ILE A 153 2.97 1.42 8.35
C ILE A 153 2.21 2.42 7.49
N GLY A 154 2.57 3.70 7.60
CA GLY A 154 2.15 4.78 6.70
C GLY A 154 3.36 5.55 6.19
N TYR A 155 3.13 6.46 5.26
CA TYR A 155 4.15 7.34 4.69
C TYR A 155 4.06 8.73 5.30
N ASP A 156 5.17 9.20 5.88
CA ASP A 156 5.32 10.58 6.34
C ASP A 156 5.93 11.41 5.21
N PHE A 157 5.15 12.33 4.63
CA PHE A 157 5.56 13.20 3.53
C PHE A 157 6.64 14.22 3.91
N LYS A 158 6.78 14.57 5.20
CA LYS A 158 7.83 15.46 5.69
C LYS A 158 9.14 14.72 5.80
N GLN A 159 9.12 13.51 6.36
CA GLN A 159 10.30 12.67 6.51
C GLN A 159 10.67 11.90 5.24
N GLN A 160 9.75 11.81 4.27
CA GLN A 160 9.86 11.04 3.03
C GLN A 160 10.10 9.54 3.25
N LYS A 161 9.48 8.99 4.31
CA LYS A 161 9.73 7.64 4.80
C LYS A 161 8.43 6.93 5.17
N PHE A 162 8.45 5.60 5.04
CA PHE A 162 7.42 4.75 5.61
C PHE A 162 7.73 4.47 7.08
N VAL A 163 6.86 4.93 7.97
CA VAL A 163 7.05 4.89 9.43
C VAL A 163 5.82 4.28 10.14
N PRO A 164 5.99 3.77 11.36
CA PRO A 164 4.89 3.29 12.19
C PRO A 164 3.94 4.41 12.63
N GLN A 165 2.66 4.07 12.74
CA GLN A 165 1.59 4.96 13.20
C GLN A 165 0.48 4.15 13.89
N SER A 166 -0.38 4.83 14.65
CA SER A 166 -1.53 4.21 15.31
C SER A 166 -2.77 4.19 14.42
N VAL A 167 -3.62 3.18 14.63
CA VAL A 167 -4.99 3.16 14.09
C VAL A 167 -5.88 4.02 14.99
N VAL A 168 -6.60 4.95 14.38
CA VAL A 168 -7.56 5.84 15.04
C VAL A 168 -8.95 5.22 15.04
N ALA A 169 -9.39 4.66 13.92
CA ALA A 169 -10.72 4.06 13.80
C ALA A 169 -10.76 2.93 12.76
N CYS A 170 -11.69 1.98 12.95
CA CYS A 170 -12.06 0.96 11.97
C CYS A 170 -13.55 1.10 11.67
N ILE A 171 -13.90 1.20 10.39
CA ILE A 171 -15.24 1.57 9.93
C ILE A 171 -15.75 0.51 8.97
N ASP A 172 -16.98 0.05 9.21
CA ASP A 172 -17.70 -0.85 8.33
C ASP A 172 -18.69 -0.04 7.50
N ASN A 173 -18.40 0.10 6.20
CA ASN A 173 -19.16 0.95 5.28
C ASN A 173 -20.15 0.15 4.43
N GLY A 174 -20.47 -1.09 4.84
CA GLY A 174 -21.42 -1.92 4.12
C GLY A 174 -20.95 -2.24 2.70
N ARG A 175 -21.89 -2.37 1.76
CA ARG A 175 -21.60 -2.82 0.40
C ARG A 175 -21.56 -1.66 -0.59
N GLN A 176 -20.50 -1.57 -1.39
CA GLN A 176 -20.32 -0.49 -2.37
C GLN A 176 -19.84 -1.02 -3.73
N LYS A 177 -20.04 -0.23 -4.79
CA LYS A 177 -19.46 -0.49 -6.12
C LYS A 177 -17.94 -0.33 -6.04
N THR A 178 -17.21 -1.30 -6.58
CA THR A 178 -15.76 -1.38 -6.45
C THR A 178 -15.09 -1.54 -7.80
N LYS A 179 -13.79 -1.21 -7.86
CA LYS A 179 -12.89 -1.47 -8.97
C LYS A 179 -11.69 -2.25 -8.47
N ARG A 180 -11.17 -3.14 -9.31
CA ARG A 180 -9.89 -3.81 -9.10
C ARG A 180 -8.81 -3.09 -9.88
N LEU A 181 -7.81 -2.59 -9.15
CA LEU A 181 -6.59 -2.04 -9.72
C LEU A 181 -5.51 -3.12 -9.72
N ARG A 182 -4.83 -3.30 -10.85
CA ARG A 182 -3.67 -4.17 -11.00
C ARG A 182 -2.48 -3.39 -11.52
N THR A 183 -1.30 -3.77 -11.05
CA THR A 183 -0.04 -3.16 -11.48
C THR A 183 0.89 -4.18 -12.10
N GLY A 184 1.72 -3.68 -13.01
CA GLY A 184 2.76 -4.43 -13.68
C GLY A 184 2.28 -5.58 -14.59
N GLY A 185 3.18 -6.44 -15.06
CA GLY A 185 2.95 -7.36 -16.18
C GLY A 185 1.93 -8.48 -15.92
N LYS A 186 1.68 -9.33 -16.92
CA LYS A 186 0.72 -10.48 -16.83
C LYS A 186 0.96 -11.46 -15.66
N ARG A 187 2.13 -11.38 -15.01
CA ARG A 187 2.53 -12.23 -13.88
C ARG A 187 2.56 -11.48 -12.56
N ASP A 188 2.16 -10.22 -12.49
CA ASP A 188 2.28 -9.46 -11.25
C ASP A 188 1.09 -9.77 -10.34
N LEU A 189 1.41 -10.07 -9.07
CA LEU A 189 0.42 -10.47 -8.08
C LEU A 189 -0.25 -9.25 -7.44
N GLN A 190 0.43 -8.11 -7.45
CA GLN A 190 0.03 -6.93 -6.70
C GLN A 190 -1.24 -6.29 -7.29
N ASN A 191 -2.33 -6.38 -6.52
CA ASN A 191 -3.66 -5.88 -6.88
C ASN A 191 -4.43 -5.44 -5.64
N ILE A 192 -5.38 -4.55 -5.82
CA ILE A 192 -6.23 -4.04 -4.73
C ILE A 192 -7.63 -3.80 -5.25
N ILE A 193 -8.62 -4.07 -4.41
CA ILE A 193 -10.04 -3.85 -4.69
C ILE A 193 -10.51 -2.74 -3.77
N ALA A 194 -11.00 -1.66 -4.37
CA ALA A 194 -11.34 -0.44 -3.67
C ALA A 194 -12.60 0.21 -4.27
N THR A 195 -13.27 1.08 -3.52
CA THR A 195 -14.39 1.87 -4.03
C THR A 195 -13.92 2.84 -5.11
N THR A 196 -14.83 3.28 -5.97
CA THR A 196 -14.48 4.13 -7.14
C THR A 196 -13.86 5.49 -6.78
N ASN A 197 -14.10 5.98 -5.56
CA ASN A 197 -13.54 7.20 -4.99
C ASN A 197 -12.28 6.95 -4.12
N HIS A 198 -11.76 5.72 -4.04
CA HIS A 198 -10.59 5.43 -3.22
C HIS A 198 -9.31 6.00 -3.88
N PRO A 199 -8.52 6.83 -3.18
CA PRO A 199 -7.38 7.50 -3.78
C PRO A 199 -6.06 6.74 -3.62
N PHE A 200 -5.21 6.81 -4.65
CA PHE A 200 -3.85 6.30 -4.68
C PHE A 200 -2.86 7.43 -4.96
N PHE A 201 -1.66 7.36 -4.37
CA PHE A 201 -0.67 8.42 -4.53
C PHE A 201 0.05 8.32 -5.88
N THR A 202 0.00 9.38 -6.69
CA THR A 202 0.68 9.53 -7.99
C THR A 202 1.72 10.65 -7.93
N ARG A 203 2.51 10.82 -8.99
CA ARG A 203 3.42 11.98 -9.12
C ARG A 203 2.70 13.33 -9.10
N GLU A 204 1.44 13.35 -9.48
CA GLU A 204 0.59 14.55 -9.49
C GLU A 204 -0.18 14.74 -8.17
N GLY A 205 0.10 13.94 -7.16
CA GLY A 205 -0.63 13.87 -5.90
C GLY A 205 -1.52 12.63 -5.83
N TRP A 206 -2.37 12.56 -4.81
CA TRP A 206 -3.42 11.57 -4.73
C TRP A 206 -4.31 11.61 -5.99
N LYS A 207 -4.94 10.50 -6.37
CA LYS A 207 -5.95 10.42 -7.45
C LYS A 207 -6.88 9.27 -7.17
N GLU A 208 -8.17 9.47 -7.38
CA GLU A 208 -9.14 8.39 -7.23
C GLU A 208 -8.92 7.29 -8.27
N ILE A 209 -9.26 6.05 -7.93
CA ILE A 209 -9.25 4.94 -8.89
C ILE A 209 -10.11 5.20 -10.14
N SER A 210 -11.16 6.04 -10.04
CA SER A 210 -11.99 6.44 -11.18
C SER A 210 -11.29 7.43 -12.14
N GLU A 211 -10.26 8.13 -11.68
CA GLU A 211 -9.50 9.11 -12.46
C GLU A 211 -8.26 8.51 -13.11
N LEU A 212 -7.73 7.44 -12.51
CA LEU A 212 -6.58 6.69 -12.95
C LEU A 212 -6.85 5.97 -14.29
N LYS A 213 -5.80 5.83 -15.08
CA LYS A 213 -5.80 5.11 -16.36
C LYS A 213 -4.70 4.06 -16.40
N VAL A 214 -4.90 3.05 -17.23
CA VAL A 214 -3.81 2.14 -17.61
C VAL A 214 -2.66 2.96 -18.18
N GLY A 215 -1.46 2.73 -17.65
CA GLY A 215 -0.25 3.49 -17.98
C GLY A 215 0.17 4.52 -16.95
N ASP A 216 -0.74 4.97 -16.06
CA ASP A 216 -0.41 5.84 -14.93
C ASP A 216 0.48 5.11 -13.92
N TYR A 217 1.20 5.86 -13.10
CA TYR A 217 2.08 5.33 -12.07
C TYR A 217 1.56 5.69 -10.67
N ILE A 218 1.54 4.70 -9.79
CA ILE A 218 1.17 4.85 -8.38
C ILE A 218 2.33 4.45 -7.48
N ALA A 219 2.34 5.02 -6.28
CA ALA A 219 3.41 4.83 -5.33
C ALA A 219 3.24 3.55 -4.51
N VAL A 220 4.36 2.87 -4.28
CA VAL A 220 4.51 1.74 -3.37
C VAL A 220 5.74 1.91 -2.48
N PRO A 221 5.84 1.17 -1.38
CA PRO A 221 7.03 1.21 -0.54
C PRO A 221 8.27 0.66 -1.27
N ALA A 222 9.34 1.46 -1.30
CA ALA A 222 10.68 0.99 -1.67
C ALA A 222 11.50 0.53 -0.47
N LYS A 223 11.19 1.07 0.72
CA LYS A 223 11.81 0.75 2.01
C LYS A 223 10.84 1.09 3.13
N ILE A 224 10.76 0.24 4.14
CA ILE A 224 9.90 0.44 5.32
C ILE A 224 10.72 0.49 6.60
N GLU A 225 10.36 1.37 7.53
CA GLU A 225 10.93 1.42 8.87
C GLU A 225 9.97 0.71 9.83
N THR A 226 10.43 -0.39 10.44
CA THR A 226 9.63 -1.19 11.37
C THR A 226 10.01 -0.91 12.82
N VAL A 227 9.06 -1.10 13.72
CA VAL A 227 9.30 -1.05 15.17
C VAL A 227 9.23 -2.46 15.73
N LYS A 228 10.27 -2.80 16.49
CA LYS A 228 10.33 -4.06 17.23
C LYS A 228 9.48 -3.96 18.49
N GLU A 229 8.75 -5.02 18.76
CA GLU A 229 7.93 -5.18 19.95
C GLU A 229 8.75 -5.91 21.01
N ASN A 230 9.15 -5.20 22.08
CA ASN A 230 9.99 -5.77 23.16
C ASN A 230 9.37 -7.00 23.84
N ALA A 231 8.03 -7.09 23.86
CA ALA A 231 7.31 -8.20 24.47
C ALA A 231 7.22 -9.45 23.56
N LYS A 232 7.60 -9.34 22.28
CA LYS A 232 7.57 -10.45 21.32
C LYS A 232 8.93 -11.11 21.19
N PRO A 233 8.98 -12.43 20.96
CA PRO A 233 10.24 -13.13 20.74
C PRO A 233 10.95 -12.60 19.49
N SER A 234 12.28 -12.66 19.49
CA SER A 234 13.11 -12.41 18.31
C SER A 234 14.13 -13.54 18.18
N ALA A 235 14.53 -13.83 16.94
CA ALA A 235 15.51 -14.85 16.65
C ALA A 235 16.92 -14.24 16.64
N THR A 236 17.89 -14.99 17.17
CA THR A 236 19.31 -14.71 16.93
C THR A 236 19.65 -14.94 15.46
N ILE A 237 20.79 -14.42 14.99
CA ILE A 237 21.24 -14.56 13.59
C ILE A 237 21.28 -16.04 13.15
N LYS A 238 21.82 -16.92 14.01
CA LYS A 238 21.94 -18.36 13.70
C LYS A 238 20.60 -19.09 13.71
N GLU A 239 19.72 -18.74 14.65
CA GLU A 239 18.36 -19.28 14.68
C GLU A 239 17.59 -18.85 13.43
N ALA A 240 17.71 -17.58 13.04
CA ALA A 240 17.07 -17.06 11.85
C ALA A 240 17.57 -17.78 10.57
N GLU A 241 18.87 -18.01 10.44
CA GLU A 241 19.43 -18.81 9.32
C GLU A 241 18.87 -20.23 9.29
N MET A 242 18.85 -20.92 10.44
CA MET A 242 18.29 -22.26 10.56
C MET A 242 16.79 -22.28 10.20
N LEU A 243 16.02 -21.29 10.67
CA LEU A 243 14.60 -21.14 10.33
C LEU A 243 14.39 -20.91 8.83
N GLY A 244 15.29 -20.18 8.16
CA GLY A 244 15.26 -20.00 6.71
C GLY A 244 15.37 -21.33 5.97
N TYR A 245 16.36 -22.15 6.33
CA TYR A 245 16.54 -23.48 5.75
C TYR A 245 15.36 -24.41 6.02
N ILE A 246 14.83 -24.44 7.25
CA ILE A 246 13.66 -25.26 7.59
C ILE A 246 12.41 -24.77 6.85
N THR A 247 12.28 -23.46 6.65
CA THR A 247 11.14 -22.90 5.91
C THR A 247 11.16 -23.36 4.45
N ALA A 248 12.34 -23.35 3.81
CA ALA A 248 12.53 -23.83 2.45
C ALA A 248 12.35 -25.36 2.35
N GLU A 249 13.28 -26.10 2.97
CA GLU A 249 13.54 -27.52 2.70
C GLU A 249 13.19 -28.43 3.89
N GLY A 250 12.58 -27.86 4.91
CA GLY A 250 12.26 -28.55 6.14
C GLY A 250 10.80 -29.01 6.25
N SER A 251 10.63 -30.07 7.04
CA SER A 251 9.35 -30.61 7.47
C SER A 251 9.25 -30.59 8.99
N VAL A 252 8.18 -30.03 9.53
CA VAL A 252 7.90 -30.05 10.96
C VAL A 252 6.79 -31.07 11.20
N GLY A 253 7.02 -32.08 12.01
CA GLY A 253 6.03 -33.08 12.39
C GLY A 253 5.08 -32.58 13.49
N GLU A 254 3.92 -33.22 13.60
CA GLU A 254 2.88 -32.87 14.57
C GLU A 254 3.37 -32.85 16.03
N ARG A 255 4.29 -33.76 16.37
CA ARG A 255 4.89 -33.86 17.72
C ARG A 255 6.10 -32.91 17.91
N GLY A 256 6.29 -31.93 17.05
CA GLY A 256 7.30 -30.87 17.18
C GLY A 256 8.75 -31.28 16.85
N GLY A 257 8.98 -32.49 16.34
CA GLY A 257 10.25 -32.83 15.70
C GLY A 257 10.30 -32.26 14.29
N PHE A 258 11.45 -31.84 13.81
CA PHE A 258 11.59 -31.28 12.47
C PHE A 258 12.79 -31.88 11.75
N SER A 259 12.77 -31.86 10.42
CA SER A 259 13.87 -32.34 9.60
C SER A 259 14.24 -31.32 8.53
N PHE A 260 15.43 -31.50 7.97
CA PHE A 260 15.95 -30.75 6.84
C PHE A 260 16.47 -31.75 5.82
N CYS A 261 15.93 -31.71 4.60
CA CYS A 261 16.36 -32.59 3.51
C CYS A 261 17.09 -31.77 2.45
N ASN A 262 18.27 -32.18 2.02
CA ASN A 262 18.93 -31.57 0.87
C ASN A 262 19.93 -32.51 0.20
N GLN A 263 20.23 -32.26 -1.07
CA GLN A 263 21.23 -32.99 -1.83
C GLN A 263 22.62 -32.33 -1.76
N ASP A 264 22.68 -31.02 -1.47
CA ASP A 264 23.93 -30.28 -1.45
C ASP A 264 24.71 -30.54 -0.14
N PRO A 265 25.91 -31.17 -0.20
CA PRO A 265 26.70 -31.48 0.99
C PRO A 265 27.17 -30.22 1.73
N VAL A 266 27.32 -29.08 1.04
CA VAL A 266 27.70 -27.81 1.67
C VAL A 266 26.58 -27.32 2.59
N LEU A 267 25.33 -27.41 2.12
CA LEU A 267 24.15 -27.03 2.92
C LEU A 267 23.92 -27.99 4.09
N ILE A 268 24.09 -29.29 3.88
CA ILE A 268 24.03 -30.30 4.94
C ILE A 268 25.08 -30.01 6.02
N ASN A 269 26.32 -29.70 5.64
CA ASN A 269 27.37 -29.36 6.60
C ASN A 269 27.13 -28.00 7.29
N ARG A 270 26.51 -27.04 6.60
CA ARG A 270 26.10 -25.77 7.21
C ARG A 270 25.02 -25.98 8.26
N MET A 271 23.99 -26.75 7.94
CA MET A 271 22.93 -27.12 8.88
C MET A 271 23.50 -27.87 10.10
N LYS A 272 24.45 -28.78 9.89
CA LYS A 272 25.19 -29.46 10.96
C LYS A 272 25.85 -28.45 11.91
N THR A 273 26.61 -27.52 11.35
CA THR A 273 27.31 -26.47 12.12
C THR A 273 26.32 -25.61 12.92
N LEU A 274 25.18 -25.26 12.32
CA LEU A 274 24.12 -24.52 13.01
C LEU A 274 23.56 -25.34 14.17
N CYS A 275 23.22 -26.62 13.96
CA CYS A 275 22.73 -27.51 15.00
C CYS A 275 23.72 -27.65 16.16
N ASP A 276 24.99 -27.95 15.87
CA ASP A 276 26.05 -28.08 16.87
C ASP A 276 26.16 -26.79 17.71
N SER A 277 26.12 -25.62 17.05
CA SER A 277 26.26 -24.33 17.71
C SER A 277 25.04 -23.88 18.52
N LEU A 278 23.84 -24.32 18.12
CA LEU A 278 22.57 -24.02 18.78
C LEU A 278 22.20 -25.10 19.80
N GLY A 279 22.97 -26.18 19.91
CA GLY A 279 22.71 -27.28 20.83
C GLY A 279 21.57 -28.21 20.38
N TYR A 280 21.33 -28.36 19.08
CA TYR A 280 20.41 -29.36 18.53
C TYR A 280 21.13 -30.67 18.24
N ALA A 281 20.51 -31.79 18.63
CA ALA A 281 20.95 -33.11 18.20
C ALA A 281 20.36 -33.41 16.81
N TYR A 282 21.05 -34.20 16.00
CA TYR A 282 20.53 -34.62 14.69
C TYR A 282 20.90 -36.07 14.38
N VAL A 283 20.13 -36.68 13.49
CA VAL A 283 20.37 -38.01 12.94
C VAL A 283 20.29 -37.94 11.42
N PHE A 284 21.20 -38.63 10.74
CA PHE A 284 21.16 -38.76 9.29
C PHE A 284 20.36 -39.99 8.89
N ARG A 285 19.48 -39.81 7.92
CA ARG A 285 18.79 -40.87 7.21
C ARG A 285 19.19 -40.74 5.74
N LYS A 286 19.81 -41.78 5.20
CA LYS A 286 20.06 -41.85 3.76
C LYS A 286 18.83 -42.45 3.10
N ASN A 287 18.35 -41.80 2.05
CA ASN A 287 17.40 -42.41 1.15
C ASN A 287 18.18 -42.97 -0.05
N ASP A 288 18.33 -44.30 -0.10
CA ASP A 288 19.17 -44.98 -1.09
C ASP A 288 18.67 -44.78 -2.54
N GLU A 289 17.39 -44.43 -2.72
CA GLU A 289 16.78 -44.24 -4.04
C GLU A 289 17.07 -42.86 -4.67
N ASN A 290 17.16 -41.79 -3.87
CA ASN A 290 17.22 -40.40 -4.38
C ASN A 290 18.55 -39.67 -4.13
N ARG A 291 19.56 -40.32 -3.53
CA ARG A 291 20.82 -39.69 -3.08
C ARG A 291 20.65 -38.49 -2.13
N GLU A 292 19.44 -38.29 -1.61
CA GLU A 292 19.09 -37.23 -0.66
C GLU A 292 19.51 -37.60 0.76
N VAL A 293 20.03 -36.60 1.47
CA VAL A 293 20.35 -36.73 2.88
C VAL A 293 19.24 -36.05 3.69
N ASP A 294 18.41 -36.85 4.35
CA ASP A 294 17.42 -36.34 5.31
C ASP A 294 18.07 -36.24 6.70
N MET A 295 18.20 -35.02 7.20
CA MET A 295 18.69 -34.73 8.54
C MET A 295 17.49 -34.54 9.47
N GLY A 296 17.18 -35.58 10.25
CA GLY A 296 16.20 -35.49 11.33
C GLY A 296 16.76 -34.72 12.51
N ILE A 297 16.23 -33.53 12.80
CA ILE A 297 16.67 -32.68 13.91
C ILE A 297 15.82 -33.02 15.14
N LYS A 298 16.53 -33.33 16.22
CA LYS A 298 15.96 -33.67 17.52
C LYS A 298 16.26 -32.53 18.49
N LEU A 299 15.38 -32.39 19.47
CA LEU A 299 15.62 -31.49 20.58
C LEU A 299 16.89 -31.94 21.31
N GLY A 300 17.86 -31.04 21.43
CA GLY A 300 18.99 -31.24 22.33
C GLY A 300 18.70 -30.75 23.74
N LYS A 301 19.71 -30.77 24.61
CA LYS A 301 19.58 -30.28 25.99
C LYS A 301 19.26 -28.78 26.00
N GLY A 302 18.22 -28.38 26.72
CA GLY A 302 17.84 -26.97 26.88
C GLY A 302 16.77 -26.45 25.90
N HIS A 303 16.26 -27.29 25.00
CA HIS A 303 15.19 -26.92 24.07
C HIS A 303 13.90 -27.68 24.37
N SER A 304 12.83 -26.95 24.72
CA SER A 304 11.50 -27.56 24.82
C SER A 304 10.72 -27.42 23.51
N ARG A 305 9.81 -28.38 23.23
CA ARG A 305 8.91 -28.32 22.07
C ARG A 305 8.05 -27.07 22.08
N HIS A 306 7.59 -26.71 23.26
CA HIS A 306 6.76 -25.53 23.48
C HIS A 306 7.54 -24.27 23.11
N ASP A 307 8.79 -24.15 23.58
CA ASP A 307 9.61 -22.96 23.31
C ASP A 307 9.92 -22.84 21.82
N ILE A 308 10.22 -23.93 21.12
CA ILE A 308 10.48 -23.85 19.67
C ILE A 308 9.23 -23.43 18.90
N LYS A 309 8.07 -24.00 19.25
CA LYS A 309 6.82 -23.69 18.55
C LYS A 309 6.39 -22.24 18.81
N GLU A 310 6.34 -21.84 20.08
CA GLU A 310 5.82 -20.52 20.49
C GLU A 310 6.83 -19.39 20.29
N ARG A 311 8.13 -19.63 20.56
CA ARG A 311 9.17 -18.60 20.42
C ARG A 311 9.66 -18.47 18.98
N LEU A 312 9.99 -19.58 18.33
CA LEU A 312 10.57 -19.56 16.98
C LEU A 312 9.51 -19.66 15.87
N GLY A 313 8.27 -20.06 16.20
CA GLY A 313 7.18 -20.15 15.23
C GLY A 313 7.31 -21.31 14.24
N LEU A 314 8.02 -22.38 14.62
CA LEU A 314 8.06 -23.61 13.81
C LEU A 314 6.77 -24.42 14.00
N LEU A 315 5.88 -24.30 13.02
CA LEU A 315 4.55 -24.92 13.04
C LEU A 315 4.48 -26.13 12.09
N HIS A 316 3.68 -27.14 12.46
CA HIS A 316 3.31 -28.23 11.57
C HIS A 316 2.36 -27.70 10.48
N GLN A 317 2.92 -27.39 9.31
CA GLN A 317 2.21 -26.75 8.21
C GLN A 317 2.58 -27.38 6.86
N THR A 318 1.62 -27.43 5.94
CA THR A 318 1.90 -27.78 4.55
C THR A 318 2.53 -26.59 3.81
N ALA A 319 3.26 -26.86 2.73
CA ALA A 319 3.93 -25.82 1.95
C ALA A 319 3.00 -24.69 1.43
N ARG A 320 1.69 -24.94 1.30
CA ARG A 320 0.69 -23.97 0.83
C ARG A 320 0.26 -22.96 1.89
N VAL A 321 0.43 -23.30 3.17
CA VAL A 321 0.00 -22.48 4.31
C VAL A 321 1.17 -22.03 5.19
N LYS A 322 2.41 -22.39 4.83
CA LYS A 322 3.63 -21.90 5.49
C LYS A 322 3.62 -20.36 5.57
N THR A 323 4.12 -19.81 6.65
CA THR A 323 4.25 -18.36 6.86
C THR A 323 5.61 -18.01 7.42
N ILE A 324 6.01 -16.74 7.32
CA ILE A 324 7.17 -16.25 8.07
C ILE A 324 6.78 -16.19 9.56
N PRO A 325 7.62 -16.73 10.46
CA PRO A 325 7.39 -16.59 11.90
C PRO A 325 7.42 -15.14 12.37
N ASP A 326 6.55 -14.79 13.33
CA ASP A 326 6.54 -13.45 13.96
C ASP A 326 7.89 -13.09 14.59
N SER A 327 8.62 -14.10 15.08
CA SER A 327 9.96 -13.93 15.64
C SER A 327 10.96 -13.37 14.62
N ILE A 328 10.80 -13.67 13.32
CA ILE A 328 11.65 -13.14 12.26
C ILE A 328 11.27 -11.70 11.92
N PHE A 329 9.98 -11.38 11.81
CA PHE A 329 9.54 -9.99 11.60
C PHE A 329 10.02 -9.06 12.71
N ASN A 330 10.12 -9.56 13.95
CA ASN A 330 10.60 -8.80 15.11
C ASN A 330 12.13 -8.82 15.29
N SER A 331 12.89 -9.43 14.38
CA SER A 331 14.35 -9.61 14.51
C SER A 331 15.17 -8.42 14.00
N SER A 332 16.50 -8.43 14.23
CA SER A 332 17.40 -7.44 13.62
C SER A 332 17.52 -7.62 12.11
N HIS A 333 17.97 -6.58 11.39
CA HIS A 333 18.25 -6.67 9.96
C HIS A 333 19.25 -7.80 9.64
N ASP A 334 20.26 -8.03 10.48
CA ASP A 334 21.22 -9.13 10.29
C ASP A 334 20.57 -10.50 10.41
N ALA A 335 19.65 -10.67 11.37
CA ALA A 335 18.90 -11.90 11.53
C ALA A 335 17.88 -12.10 10.38
N ILE A 336 17.21 -11.05 9.93
CA ILE A 336 16.35 -11.09 8.74
C ILE A 336 17.18 -11.48 7.49
N ALA A 337 18.37 -10.89 7.31
CA ALA A 337 19.27 -11.23 6.23
C ALA A 337 19.73 -12.70 6.30
N ALA A 338 20.01 -13.22 7.49
CA ALA A 338 20.35 -14.62 7.72
C ALA A 338 19.18 -15.57 7.45
N PHE A 339 17.94 -15.20 7.83
CA PHE A 339 16.74 -15.96 7.44
C PHE A 339 16.56 -16.02 5.92
N LEU A 340 16.66 -14.87 5.24
CA LEU A 340 16.58 -14.81 3.79
C LEU A 340 17.72 -15.61 3.13
N LYS A 341 18.92 -15.63 3.72
CA LYS A 341 20.02 -16.49 3.27
C LYS A 341 19.61 -17.96 3.26
N GLY A 342 19.17 -18.50 4.39
CA GLY A 342 18.79 -19.91 4.48
C GLY A 342 17.64 -20.28 3.55
N LEU A 343 16.64 -19.38 3.44
CA LEU A 343 15.50 -19.56 2.54
C LEU A 343 15.93 -19.58 1.06
N TYR A 344 16.79 -18.65 0.64
CA TYR A 344 17.27 -18.56 -0.76
C TYR A 344 18.30 -19.65 -1.09
N ASP A 345 19.13 -20.06 -0.13
CA ASP A 345 20.06 -21.17 -0.33
C ASP A 345 19.31 -22.49 -0.58
N GLY A 346 18.11 -22.68 -0.02
CA GLY A 346 17.21 -23.78 -0.37
C GLY A 346 16.43 -23.53 -1.68
N ASP A 347 15.40 -22.69 -1.60
CA ASP A 347 14.35 -22.51 -2.63
C ASP A 347 14.64 -21.38 -3.65
N GLY A 348 15.74 -20.64 -3.48
CA GLY A 348 16.02 -19.44 -4.27
C GLY A 348 16.41 -19.76 -5.71
N VAL A 349 15.89 -18.95 -6.64
CA VAL A 349 16.28 -18.97 -8.05
C VAL A 349 17.44 -18.03 -8.26
N CYS A 350 18.57 -18.58 -8.68
CA CYS A 350 19.77 -17.81 -8.91
C CYS A 350 19.74 -17.09 -10.28
N PRO A 351 20.36 -15.91 -10.41
CA PRO A 351 20.52 -15.25 -11.69
C PRO A 351 21.36 -16.10 -12.66
N ASN A 352 20.80 -16.44 -13.83
CA ASN A 352 21.59 -16.85 -14.99
C ASN A 352 21.88 -15.63 -15.86
N ASP A 353 22.89 -15.70 -16.74
CA ASP A 353 23.48 -14.57 -17.47
C ASP A 353 22.48 -13.73 -18.31
N ASP A 354 21.30 -14.29 -18.62
CA ASP A 354 20.24 -13.62 -19.39
C ASP A 354 19.09 -13.05 -18.52
N ARG A 355 18.97 -13.47 -17.26
CA ARG A 355 17.94 -13.00 -16.32
C ARG A 355 18.63 -12.25 -15.18
N ASN A 356 18.80 -10.93 -15.32
CA ASN A 356 19.49 -10.09 -14.33
C ASN A 356 18.73 -9.88 -12.99
N GLY A 357 17.96 -10.88 -12.55
CA GLY A 357 17.18 -10.87 -11.33
C GLY A 357 17.30 -12.19 -10.55
N THR A 358 17.11 -12.12 -9.23
CA THR A 358 16.94 -13.30 -8.36
C THR A 358 15.57 -13.24 -7.71
N GLY A 359 15.08 -14.35 -7.17
CA GLY A 359 13.81 -14.38 -6.46
C GLY A 359 13.53 -15.78 -5.95
N ILE A 360 12.41 -15.92 -5.26
CA ILE A 360 11.89 -17.20 -4.81
C ILE A 360 10.54 -17.48 -5.48
N ALA A 361 10.22 -18.75 -5.72
CA ALA A 361 8.90 -19.17 -6.22
C ALA A 361 8.37 -20.29 -5.32
N ILE A 362 7.34 -19.99 -4.54
CA ILE A 362 6.81 -20.82 -3.45
C ILE A 362 5.29 -20.97 -3.55
N SER A 363 4.74 -22.02 -2.95
CA SER A 363 3.31 -22.33 -3.02
C SER A 363 2.43 -21.54 -2.05
N SER A 364 3.01 -20.88 -1.05
CA SER A 364 2.29 -20.06 -0.08
C SER A 364 2.37 -18.59 -0.47
N GLU A 365 1.22 -17.99 -0.76
CA GLU A 365 1.08 -16.56 -1.02
C GLU A 365 1.49 -15.73 0.21
N LYS A 366 1.06 -16.16 1.41
CA LYS A 366 1.37 -15.46 2.66
C LYS A 366 2.88 -15.48 2.97
N LEU A 367 3.57 -16.58 2.66
CA LEU A 367 5.03 -16.64 2.77
C LEU A 367 5.70 -15.71 1.75
N ALA A 368 5.22 -15.66 0.51
CA ALA A 368 5.78 -14.79 -0.53
C ALA A 368 5.64 -13.30 -0.16
N TRP A 369 4.48 -12.87 0.32
CA TRP A 369 4.28 -11.51 0.83
C TRP A 369 5.18 -11.22 2.04
N GLY A 370 5.35 -12.19 2.95
CA GLY A 370 6.30 -12.04 4.04
C GLY A 370 7.72 -11.80 3.55
N VAL A 371 8.19 -12.56 2.55
CA VAL A 371 9.53 -12.39 1.98
C VAL A 371 9.67 -11.01 1.35
N HIS A 372 8.65 -10.55 0.62
CA HIS A 372 8.61 -9.22 0.04
C HIS A 372 8.76 -8.11 1.10
N TYR A 373 8.01 -8.18 2.20
CA TYR A 373 8.13 -7.19 3.27
C TYR A 373 9.47 -7.27 4.02
N LEU A 374 10.02 -8.47 4.26
CA LEU A 374 11.38 -8.60 4.81
C LEU A 374 12.43 -7.97 3.90
N GLN A 375 12.30 -8.12 2.58
CA GLN A 375 13.19 -7.47 1.61
C GLN A 375 13.06 -5.94 1.68
N LEU A 376 11.84 -5.41 1.78
CA LEU A 376 11.61 -3.97 1.96
C LEU A 376 12.21 -3.42 3.26
N GLN A 377 12.18 -4.19 4.36
CA GLN A 377 12.85 -3.81 5.62
C GLN A 377 14.37 -3.68 5.43
N LEU A 378 14.99 -4.53 4.61
CA LEU A 378 16.40 -4.45 4.25
C LEU A 378 16.69 -3.37 3.18
N GLY A 379 15.69 -2.59 2.75
CA GLY A 379 15.83 -1.59 1.69
C GLY A 379 16.05 -2.19 0.30
N LEU A 380 15.57 -3.42 0.10
CA LEU A 380 15.60 -4.11 -1.19
C LEU A 380 14.25 -3.92 -1.88
N ARG A 381 14.28 -3.27 -3.05
CA ARG A 381 13.10 -3.04 -3.89
C ARG A 381 12.63 -4.35 -4.50
N SER A 382 11.62 -4.94 -3.87
CA SER A 382 11.06 -6.25 -4.18
C SER A 382 9.78 -6.13 -5.00
N THR A 383 9.53 -7.10 -5.87
CA THR A 383 8.32 -7.20 -6.70
C THR A 383 7.60 -8.51 -6.43
N MET A 384 6.26 -8.46 -6.40
CA MET A 384 5.41 -9.64 -6.21
C MET A 384 4.89 -10.20 -7.54
N SER A 385 5.00 -11.51 -7.71
CA SER A 385 4.59 -12.21 -8.93
C SER A 385 3.83 -13.51 -8.65
N VAL A 386 3.06 -13.97 -9.63
CA VAL A 386 2.33 -15.23 -9.65
C VAL A 386 2.48 -15.91 -11.01
N ALA A 387 2.69 -17.23 -10.98
CA ALA A 387 2.75 -18.08 -12.16
C ALA A 387 1.88 -19.31 -11.96
N HIS A 388 1.02 -19.61 -12.92
CA HIS A 388 0.23 -20.85 -12.93
C HIS A 388 0.99 -21.93 -13.70
N LYS A 389 1.17 -23.10 -13.07
CA LYS A 389 1.84 -24.27 -13.63
C LYS A 389 0.95 -25.50 -13.50
N ILE A 390 1.24 -26.54 -14.27
CA ILE A 390 0.65 -27.87 -14.07
C ILE A 390 1.52 -28.59 -13.03
N GLY A 391 0.91 -28.99 -11.91
CA GLY A 391 1.59 -29.73 -10.85
C GLY A 391 1.84 -31.20 -11.25
N PHE A 392 2.63 -31.91 -10.44
CA PHE A 392 2.94 -33.33 -10.66
C PHE A 392 1.70 -34.23 -10.79
N THR A 393 0.59 -33.85 -10.16
CA THR A 393 -0.70 -34.58 -10.23
C THR A 393 -1.57 -34.18 -11.43
N GLY A 394 -1.04 -33.39 -12.38
CA GLY A 394 -1.78 -32.86 -13.52
C GLY A 394 -2.73 -31.70 -13.21
N LYS A 395 -2.87 -31.31 -11.93
CA LYS A 395 -3.75 -30.20 -11.50
C LYS A 395 -3.04 -28.85 -11.60
N PRO A 396 -3.74 -27.75 -11.95
CA PRO A 396 -3.18 -26.41 -11.91
C PRO A 396 -2.72 -26.03 -10.50
N VAL A 397 -1.55 -25.42 -10.39
CA VAL A 397 -0.97 -24.90 -9.15
C VAL A 397 -0.46 -23.48 -9.38
N SER A 398 -0.78 -22.58 -8.46
CA SER A 398 -0.22 -21.22 -8.43
C SER A 398 1.08 -21.21 -7.63
N MET A 399 2.12 -20.64 -8.21
CA MET A 399 3.39 -20.35 -7.56
C MET A 399 3.51 -18.83 -7.39
N PHE A 400 3.74 -18.39 -6.16
CA PHE A 400 3.90 -16.99 -5.80
C PHE A 400 5.37 -16.68 -5.62
N GLY A 401 5.80 -15.51 -6.04
CA GLY A 401 7.21 -15.13 -5.96
C GLY A 401 7.45 -13.72 -5.51
N ALA A 402 8.46 -13.57 -4.66
CA ALA A 402 9.07 -12.30 -4.31
C ALA A 402 10.41 -12.21 -5.03
N GLY A 403 10.57 -11.19 -5.88
CA GLY A 403 11.69 -11.08 -6.81
C GLY A 403 12.44 -9.76 -6.70
N LEU A 404 13.74 -9.83 -6.97
CA LEU A 404 14.65 -8.70 -7.14
C LEU A 404 15.09 -8.68 -8.61
N GLN A 405 14.35 -7.96 -9.46
CA GLN A 405 14.53 -7.98 -10.92
C GLN A 405 15.68 -7.08 -11.42
N ARG A 406 16.34 -6.35 -10.52
CA ARG A 406 17.32 -5.29 -10.84
C ARG A 406 18.70 -5.68 -10.35
N SER A 407 19.71 -5.61 -11.21
CA SER A 407 21.09 -6.00 -10.89
C SER A 407 21.66 -5.31 -9.64
N GLN A 408 21.32 -4.04 -9.40
CA GLN A 408 21.71 -3.33 -8.16
C GLN A 408 21.07 -3.94 -6.92
N GLN A 409 19.77 -4.30 -6.98
CA GLN A 409 19.05 -4.92 -5.88
C GLN A 409 19.58 -6.33 -5.61
N VAL A 410 19.90 -7.10 -6.68
CA VAL A 410 20.57 -8.39 -6.55
C VAL A 410 21.93 -8.24 -5.87
N ARG A 411 22.78 -7.29 -6.32
CA ARG A 411 24.08 -7.04 -5.68
C ARG A 411 23.95 -6.63 -4.22
N HIS A 412 22.98 -5.76 -3.91
CA HIS A 412 22.73 -5.34 -2.53
C HIS A 412 22.28 -6.52 -1.67
N PHE A 413 21.34 -7.34 -2.16
CA PHE A 413 20.88 -8.55 -1.48
C PHE A 413 22.04 -9.51 -1.21
N LEU A 414 22.84 -9.84 -2.21
CA LEU A 414 23.97 -10.77 -2.06
C LEU A 414 25.02 -10.23 -1.07
N LYS A 415 25.25 -8.91 -1.04
CA LYS A 415 26.13 -8.27 -0.06
C LYS A 415 25.59 -8.40 1.37
N LEU A 416 24.28 -8.29 1.56
CA LEU A 416 23.63 -8.38 2.88
C LEU A 416 23.53 -9.81 3.39
N THR A 417 23.12 -10.74 2.52
CA THR A 417 22.76 -12.10 2.93
C THR A 417 23.89 -13.10 2.73
N ASN A 418 24.82 -12.85 1.81
CA ASN A 418 25.76 -13.85 1.32
C ASN A 418 25.06 -15.16 0.89
N ALA A 419 23.84 -15.04 0.36
CA ALA A 419 23.09 -16.14 -0.24
C ALA A 419 23.77 -16.61 -1.54
N PHE A 420 23.60 -17.88 -1.86
CA PHE A 420 24.20 -18.57 -3.02
C PHE A 420 25.73 -18.59 -3.06
N ALA A 421 26.42 -18.17 -2.00
CA ALA A 421 27.88 -18.12 -1.95
C ALA A 421 28.54 -19.49 -2.21
N HIS A 422 27.85 -20.58 -1.87
CA HIS A 422 28.31 -21.95 -2.13
C HIS A 422 28.08 -22.40 -3.58
N ARG A 423 27.19 -21.71 -4.33
CA ARG A 423 26.84 -22.02 -5.72
C ARG A 423 27.55 -21.13 -6.76
N PHE A 424 28.13 -19.99 -6.35
CA PHE A 424 28.67 -18.98 -7.29
C PHE A 424 29.99 -18.31 -6.85
N SER A 425 30.86 -18.02 -7.83
CA SER A 425 32.02 -17.14 -7.65
C SER A 425 31.63 -15.66 -7.64
N ALA A 426 32.41 -14.84 -6.93
CA ALA A 426 32.24 -13.38 -6.88
C ALA A 426 32.27 -12.72 -8.28
N ASP A 427 32.97 -13.33 -9.24
CA ASP A 427 33.12 -12.81 -10.60
C ASP A 427 31.82 -12.88 -11.41
N ARG A 428 30.95 -13.86 -11.16
CA ARG A 428 29.65 -13.95 -11.86
C ARG A 428 28.67 -12.87 -11.39
N ILE A 429 28.76 -12.47 -10.12
CA ILE A 429 27.99 -11.34 -9.55
C ILE A 429 28.42 -10.01 -10.19
N ARG A 430 29.72 -9.86 -10.50
CA ARG A 430 30.26 -8.68 -11.21
C ARG A 430 29.75 -8.58 -12.65
N GLN A 431 29.46 -9.71 -13.29
CA GLN A 431 29.00 -9.78 -14.68
C GLN A 431 27.50 -9.49 -14.88
N LEU A 432 26.71 -9.30 -13.81
CA LEU A 432 25.29 -8.95 -13.90
C LEU A 432 25.11 -7.65 -14.72
N LYS A 433 24.51 -7.77 -15.91
CA LYS A 433 24.27 -6.64 -16.82
C LYS A 433 23.34 -5.61 -16.19
N LYS A 434 23.55 -4.33 -16.50
CA LYS A 434 22.61 -3.26 -16.11
C LYS A 434 21.27 -3.49 -16.84
N ASN A 435 20.19 -3.65 -16.09
CA ASN A 435 18.82 -3.76 -16.61
C ASN A 435 18.08 -2.41 -16.57
N ARG A 436 16.87 -2.35 -17.16
CA ARG A 436 15.95 -1.22 -17.00
C ARG A 436 15.82 -0.89 -15.50
N GLY A 437 16.26 0.31 -15.13
CA GLY A 437 16.45 0.73 -13.75
C GLY A 437 15.14 0.90 -12.98
N ASP A 438 15.25 1.31 -11.72
CA ASP A 438 14.12 1.84 -10.96
C ASP A 438 13.60 3.10 -11.67
N LEU A 439 12.35 3.06 -12.15
CA LEU A 439 11.77 4.05 -13.04
C LEU A 439 10.98 5.08 -12.22
N ILE A 440 11.20 6.35 -12.51
CA ILE A 440 10.55 7.49 -11.88
C ILE A 440 9.81 8.27 -12.97
N PRO A 441 8.49 8.40 -12.91
CA PRO A 441 7.74 9.26 -13.82
C PRO A 441 8.06 10.72 -13.52
N LEU A 442 8.33 11.48 -14.57
CA LEU A 442 8.67 12.90 -14.50
C LEU A 442 7.44 13.76 -14.78
N LEU A 443 7.28 14.84 -14.01
CA LEU A 443 6.32 15.91 -14.31
C LEU A 443 6.83 16.81 -15.42
N VAL A 444 5.94 17.48 -16.17
CA VAL A 444 6.28 18.28 -17.38
C VAL A 444 7.39 19.31 -17.14
N ASN A 445 7.44 19.89 -15.95
CA ASN A 445 8.49 20.83 -15.55
C ASN A 445 9.85 20.15 -15.24
N GLU A 446 9.87 18.86 -14.90
CA GLU A 446 11.08 18.10 -14.55
C GLU A 446 11.86 17.63 -15.78
N TYR A 447 11.25 17.59 -16.96
CA TYR A 447 11.87 17.16 -18.23
C TYR A 447 13.08 17.98 -18.59
N THR A 448 12.88 19.30 -18.60
CA THR A 448 13.90 20.25 -19.05
C THR A 448 15.11 20.18 -18.14
N PHE A 449 14.90 20.04 -16.82
CA PHE A 449 15.98 19.84 -15.86
C PHE A 449 16.64 18.47 -16.00
N ALA A 450 15.89 17.38 -16.14
CA ALA A 450 16.46 16.05 -16.34
C ALA A 450 17.28 15.96 -17.63
N SER A 451 16.83 16.60 -18.70
CA SER A 451 17.57 16.67 -19.97
C SER A 451 18.86 17.48 -19.82
N LYS A 452 18.77 18.71 -19.26
CA LYS A 452 19.92 19.62 -19.12
C LYS A 452 20.96 19.15 -18.10
N GLU A 453 20.53 18.71 -16.92
CA GLU A 453 21.43 18.42 -15.80
C GLU A 453 21.82 16.93 -15.72
N CYS A 454 20.95 16.02 -16.14
CA CYS A 454 21.19 14.58 -16.04
C CYS A 454 21.52 13.91 -17.39
N GLY A 455 21.41 14.65 -18.50
CA GLY A 455 21.60 14.15 -19.86
C GLY A 455 20.55 13.10 -20.26
N TRP A 456 19.32 13.25 -19.76
CA TRP A 456 18.23 12.32 -20.04
C TRP A 456 17.49 12.69 -21.35
N HIS A 457 17.35 11.72 -22.25
CA HIS A 457 16.65 11.87 -23.54
C HIS A 457 15.66 10.71 -23.77
N GLY A 458 15.06 10.18 -22.70
CA GLY A 458 14.15 9.04 -22.77
C GLY A 458 12.78 9.41 -23.35
N ALA A 459 12.11 8.42 -23.94
CA ALA A 459 10.71 8.51 -24.31
C ALA A 459 9.80 8.18 -23.11
N ASN A 460 8.51 8.51 -23.21
CA ASN A 460 7.46 8.15 -22.25
C ASN A 460 7.66 8.68 -20.84
N ASN A 461 8.28 9.84 -20.70
CA ASN A 461 8.04 10.60 -19.49
C ASN A 461 8.58 9.97 -18.19
N VAL A 462 9.61 9.13 -18.32
CA VAL A 462 10.14 8.32 -17.24
C VAL A 462 11.67 8.28 -17.31
N ALA A 463 12.32 8.55 -16.18
CA ALA A 463 13.76 8.46 -16.02
C ALA A 463 14.14 7.37 -15.00
N THR A 464 15.34 6.82 -15.13
CA THR A 464 15.83 5.92 -14.08
C THR A 464 16.32 6.73 -12.88
N ARG A 465 16.09 6.23 -11.67
CA ARG A 465 16.60 6.83 -10.42
C ARG A 465 18.11 7.07 -10.48
N GLU A 466 18.87 6.15 -11.06
CA GLU A 466 20.33 6.30 -11.25
C GLU A 466 20.69 7.47 -12.18
N THR A 467 19.88 7.74 -13.21
CA THR A 467 20.08 8.91 -14.08
C THR A 467 19.79 10.20 -13.32
N LEU A 468 18.69 10.24 -12.57
CA LEU A 468 18.30 11.44 -11.82
C LEU A 468 19.27 11.78 -10.68
N ARG A 469 19.92 10.78 -10.07
CA ARG A 469 20.95 10.98 -9.02
C ARG A 469 22.17 11.78 -9.45
N LYS A 470 22.34 12.05 -10.74
CA LYS A 470 23.43 12.90 -11.25
C LYS A 470 23.24 14.38 -10.86
N SER A 471 22.02 14.80 -10.55
CA SER A 471 21.73 16.16 -10.09
C SER A 471 21.15 16.16 -8.68
N LYS A 472 21.60 17.13 -7.88
CA LYS A 472 21.01 17.42 -6.57
C LYS A 472 19.56 17.89 -6.66
N HIS A 473 19.16 18.45 -7.81
CA HIS A 473 17.80 18.89 -8.07
C HIS A 473 16.77 17.78 -7.85
N PHE A 474 17.14 16.52 -8.10
CA PHE A 474 16.24 15.37 -7.98
C PHE A 474 16.41 14.56 -6.68
N GLU A 475 17.15 15.04 -5.68
CA GLU A 475 17.36 14.32 -4.41
C GLU A 475 16.03 13.94 -3.73
N TYR A 476 15.03 14.84 -3.74
CA TYR A 476 13.68 14.57 -3.23
C TYR A 476 12.96 13.40 -3.92
N LEU A 477 13.33 13.08 -5.17
CA LEU A 477 12.80 11.91 -5.91
C LEU A 477 13.65 10.66 -5.70
N THR A 478 14.97 10.81 -5.58
CA THR A 478 15.88 9.67 -5.58
C THR A 478 16.16 9.12 -4.19
N GLU A 479 16.05 9.94 -3.14
CA GLU A 479 16.38 9.55 -1.77
C GLU A 479 15.16 9.27 -0.88
N ASN A 480 13.94 9.48 -1.40
CA ASN A 480 12.72 9.05 -0.73
C ASN A 480 12.56 7.52 -0.70
N ASN A 481 11.68 7.04 0.18
CA ASN A 481 11.36 5.61 0.28
C ASN A 481 10.19 5.16 -0.63
N LEU A 482 9.87 5.90 -1.69
CA LEU A 482 8.81 5.54 -2.66
C LEU A 482 9.40 4.85 -3.90
N GLU A 483 8.66 3.90 -4.43
CA GLU A 483 8.84 3.31 -5.76
C GLU A 483 7.56 3.54 -6.58
N TRP A 484 7.70 3.68 -7.89
CA TRP A 484 6.59 3.98 -8.80
C TRP A 484 6.33 2.78 -9.68
N ILE A 485 5.10 2.27 -9.63
CA ILE A 485 4.69 1.12 -10.43
C ILE A 485 3.55 1.49 -11.36
N GLN A 486 3.61 0.97 -12.58
CA GLN A 486 2.65 1.29 -13.62
C GLN A 486 1.38 0.46 -13.46
N ILE A 487 0.22 1.12 -13.58
CA ILE A 487 -1.09 0.48 -13.66
C ILE A 487 -1.24 -0.21 -15.00
N THR A 488 -1.65 -1.47 -14.97
CA THR A 488 -1.82 -2.30 -16.18
C THR A 488 -3.24 -2.75 -16.42
N ALA A 489 -4.09 -2.74 -15.39
CA ALA A 489 -5.52 -2.94 -15.55
C ALA A 489 -6.31 -2.22 -14.44
N ILE A 490 -7.47 -1.69 -14.82
CA ILE A 490 -8.51 -1.20 -13.92
C ILE A 490 -9.81 -1.83 -14.39
N GLU A 491 -10.39 -2.70 -13.57
CA GLU A 491 -11.55 -3.52 -13.93
C GLU A 491 -12.70 -3.18 -12.98
N ASP A 492 -13.91 -3.00 -13.50
CA ASP A 492 -15.09 -2.92 -12.64
C ASP A 492 -15.34 -4.27 -11.97
N THR A 493 -15.72 -4.24 -10.70
CA THR A 493 -16.09 -5.43 -9.93
C THR A 493 -17.50 -5.30 -9.36
N ASP A 494 -18.03 -6.40 -8.85
CA ASP A 494 -19.37 -6.41 -8.24
C ASP A 494 -19.45 -5.51 -6.99
N VAL A 495 -20.68 -5.24 -6.56
CA VAL A 495 -20.96 -4.62 -5.27
C VAL A 495 -20.48 -5.56 -4.15
N ARG A 496 -19.53 -5.10 -3.34
CA ARG A 496 -18.84 -5.89 -2.32
C ARG A 496 -18.90 -5.21 -0.95
N PRO A 497 -18.83 -5.97 0.16
CA PRO A 497 -18.57 -5.38 1.47
C PRO A 497 -17.27 -4.56 1.45
N THR A 498 -17.23 -3.47 2.20
CA THR A 498 -16.11 -2.54 2.21
C THR A 498 -15.85 -2.01 3.62
N LEU A 499 -14.57 -1.93 3.98
CA LEU A 499 -14.12 -1.37 5.25
C LEU A 499 -13.24 -0.16 4.99
N ASN A 500 -13.20 0.76 5.95
CA ASN A 500 -12.26 1.88 5.97
C ASN A 500 -11.48 1.85 7.29
N LEU A 501 -10.25 2.37 7.26
CA LEU A 501 -9.42 2.60 8.44
C LEU A 501 -9.12 4.07 8.51
N THR A 502 -9.03 4.63 9.71
CA THR A 502 -8.44 5.96 9.94
C THR A 502 -7.15 5.76 10.74
N THR A 503 -6.08 6.44 10.35
CA THR A 503 -4.75 6.38 10.95
C THR A 503 -4.18 7.80 11.09
N GLU A 504 -3.19 7.98 11.96
CA GLU A 504 -2.61 9.30 12.30
C GLU A 504 -2.06 10.05 11.09
N LEU A 505 -1.35 9.38 10.18
CA LEU A 505 -0.72 10.01 9.00
C LEU A 505 -1.68 10.16 7.81
N LYS A 506 -2.95 9.86 8.00
CA LYS A 506 -3.96 9.93 6.94
C LYS A 506 -3.72 8.98 5.74
N ASN A 507 -2.78 8.04 5.83
CA ASN A 507 -2.48 7.05 4.78
C ASN A 507 -1.88 5.78 5.37
N PHE A 508 -1.90 4.65 4.65
CA PHE A 508 -1.34 3.37 5.09
C PHE A 508 -0.96 2.47 3.89
N VAL A 509 -0.25 1.37 4.17
CA VAL A 509 0.12 0.39 3.14
C VAL A 509 -0.88 -0.78 3.09
N ALA A 510 -1.53 -0.97 1.95
CA ALA A 510 -2.57 -1.97 1.71
C ALA A 510 -2.28 -2.78 0.44
N ASN A 511 -2.18 -4.11 0.52
CA ASN A 511 -1.67 -4.99 -0.55
C ASN A 511 -0.38 -4.45 -1.19
N GLY A 512 0.50 -3.86 -0.36
CA GLY A 512 1.74 -3.22 -0.77
C GLY A 512 1.58 -1.88 -1.52
N PHE A 513 0.38 -1.33 -1.67
CA PHE A 513 0.14 0.01 -2.20
C PHE A 513 0.14 1.06 -1.11
N LEU A 514 0.70 2.24 -1.38
CA LEU A 514 0.44 3.42 -0.56
C LEU A 514 -0.97 3.93 -0.90
N THR A 515 -1.86 3.88 0.09
CA THR A 515 -3.25 4.27 -0.06
C THR A 515 -3.65 5.24 1.05
N HIS A 516 -4.63 6.10 0.80
CA HIS A 516 -5.06 7.08 1.79
C HIS A 516 -6.08 6.45 2.74
N ASN A 517 -6.07 6.86 4.02
CA ASN A 517 -7.28 6.77 4.82
C ASN A 517 -8.10 8.01 4.55
N THR A 518 -9.33 7.87 4.15
CA THR A 518 -10.17 9.06 3.97
C THR A 518 -10.63 9.49 5.38
N PRO A 519 -10.71 10.79 5.77
CA PRO A 519 -11.35 11.86 4.97
C PRO A 519 -10.80 13.30 5.12
N GLN A 520 -11.29 14.26 4.30
CA GLN A 520 -12.11 15.40 4.77
C GLN A 520 -12.27 16.54 3.74
N THR A 521 -11.23 16.95 3.03
CA THR A 521 -11.31 18.06 2.07
C THR A 521 -10.17 17.95 1.06
N ASP A 522 -10.33 18.54 -0.13
CA ASP A 522 -9.22 18.62 -1.07
C ASP A 522 -8.00 19.36 -0.51
N GLU A 523 -8.15 20.11 0.58
CA GLU A 523 -7.04 20.76 1.27
C GLU A 523 -5.95 19.78 1.72
N ASP A 524 -6.30 18.63 2.34
CA ASP A 524 -5.31 17.64 2.78
C ASP A 524 -4.65 16.91 1.58
N PHE A 525 -5.45 16.62 0.56
CA PHE A 525 -5.00 16.05 -0.72
C PHE A 525 -3.96 16.94 -1.40
N TYR A 526 -4.18 18.26 -1.37
CA TYR A 526 -3.23 19.25 -1.85
C TYR A 526 -2.10 19.50 -0.87
N PHE A 527 -2.31 19.42 0.45
CA PHE A 527 -1.30 19.68 1.46
C PHE A 527 -0.20 18.63 1.43
N ASP A 528 -0.53 17.35 1.29
CA ASP A 528 0.45 16.27 1.09
C ASP A 528 1.24 16.47 -0.21
N LYS A 529 0.56 16.85 -1.29
CA LYS A 529 1.20 17.21 -2.55
C LYS A 529 2.12 18.42 -2.38
N LEU A 530 1.68 19.46 -1.67
CA LEU A 530 2.44 20.66 -1.39
C LEU A 530 3.60 20.39 -0.44
N GLN A 531 3.50 19.45 0.51
CA GLN A 531 4.62 19.01 1.34
C GLN A 531 5.63 18.19 0.52
N PHE A 532 5.14 17.30 -0.33
CA PHE A 532 5.99 16.55 -1.24
C PHE A 532 6.73 17.50 -2.20
N LEU A 533 6.03 18.50 -2.74
CA LEU A 533 6.58 19.52 -3.63
C LEU A 533 7.33 20.64 -2.89
N SER A 534 7.09 20.94 -1.61
CA SER A 534 7.83 22.01 -0.90
C SER A 534 9.27 21.60 -0.67
N ASN A 535 9.52 20.30 -0.51
CA ASN A 535 10.85 19.69 -0.52
C ASN A 535 11.60 19.89 -1.86
N PHE A 536 10.91 20.24 -2.95
CA PHE A 536 11.50 20.66 -4.24
C PHE A 536 12.11 22.06 -4.16
N PHE A 537 11.50 22.97 -3.39
CA PHE A 537 11.78 24.41 -3.42
C PHE A 537 12.79 24.88 -2.35
N HIS A 538 13.82 24.08 -2.07
CA HIS A 538 14.94 24.52 -1.21
C HIS A 538 15.89 25.53 -1.86
N THR A 539 15.63 25.96 -3.10
CA THR A 539 16.31 27.10 -3.74
C THR A 539 15.55 28.42 -3.52
N PRO A 540 16.22 29.51 -3.10
CA PRO A 540 15.59 30.74 -2.59
C PRO A 540 14.74 31.55 -3.61
N SER A 541 14.74 31.20 -4.89
CA SER A 541 14.13 31.96 -5.98
C SER A 541 12.65 31.67 -6.27
N TYR A 542 12.04 30.64 -5.67
CA TYR A 542 10.67 30.18 -6.03
C TYR A 542 9.58 30.48 -4.99
N LYS A 543 9.87 31.29 -3.96
CA LYS A 543 8.90 31.62 -2.88
C LYS A 543 7.65 32.39 -3.34
N VAL A 544 7.62 32.91 -4.57
CA VAL A 544 6.53 33.78 -5.06
C VAL A 544 5.36 33.01 -5.71
N CYS A 545 5.54 31.75 -6.12
CA CYS A 545 4.52 31.03 -6.90
C CYS A 545 3.54 30.16 -6.06
N LEU A 546 3.96 29.72 -4.87
CA LEU A 546 3.13 28.87 -4.00
C LEU A 546 1.88 29.57 -3.44
N TRP A 547 1.96 30.89 -3.20
CA TRP A 547 0.82 31.68 -2.72
C TRP A 547 -0.30 31.83 -3.76
N CYS A 548 0.04 31.93 -5.04
CA CYS A 548 -0.94 32.01 -6.14
C CYS A 548 -1.61 30.65 -6.41
N LEU A 549 -0.88 29.54 -6.26
CA LEU A 549 -1.42 28.17 -6.34
C LEU A 549 -2.38 27.85 -5.18
N HIS A 550 -2.11 28.39 -3.99
CA HIS A 550 -2.95 28.26 -2.79
C HIS A 550 -4.37 28.83 -3.00
N LEU A 551 -4.48 29.94 -3.73
CA LEU A 551 -5.75 30.59 -4.06
C LEU A 551 -6.52 29.89 -5.20
N PHE A 552 -5.84 29.16 -6.08
CA PHE A 552 -6.44 28.51 -7.26
C PHE A 552 -7.14 27.17 -6.93
N PHE A 553 -6.65 26.43 -5.93
CA PHE A 553 -7.17 25.10 -5.56
C PHE A 553 -8.37 25.13 -4.61
N HIS A 554 -8.53 26.20 -3.84
CA HIS A 554 -9.65 26.41 -2.92
C HIS A 554 -11.04 26.47 -3.62
N ALA A 555 -11.08 26.57 -4.96
CA ALA A 555 -12.29 26.92 -5.69
C ALA A 555 -13.03 25.77 -6.42
N ASN A 556 -12.49 24.55 -6.54
CA ASN A 556 -12.94 23.65 -7.64
C ASN A 556 -13.66 22.34 -7.33
N LEU A 557 -13.84 21.90 -6.08
CA LEU A 557 -13.97 20.44 -5.87
C LEU A 557 -15.28 19.85 -5.36
N LEU A 558 -16.41 20.56 -5.45
CA LEU A 558 -17.69 19.99 -4.98
C LEU A 558 -18.83 19.86 -5.99
N PHE A 559 -18.49 19.91 -7.27
CA PHE A 559 -19.44 19.59 -8.36
C PHE A 559 -18.74 18.71 -9.40
N LEU A 560 -18.41 17.45 -9.04
CA LEU A 560 -17.56 16.57 -9.84
C LEU A 560 -18.24 15.26 -10.23
N LYS A 561 -19.03 15.36 -11.29
CA LYS A 561 -19.05 14.31 -12.33
C LYS A 561 -18.98 14.93 -13.74
N HIS A 562 -19.56 16.12 -13.93
CA HIS A 562 -19.57 16.81 -15.23
C HIS A 562 -18.40 17.77 -15.51
N SER A 563 -17.60 18.17 -14.51
CA SER A 563 -16.44 19.09 -14.69
C SER A 563 -15.11 18.39 -15.00
N ARG A 564 -14.97 17.07 -14.74
CA ARG A 564 -13.72 16.30 -14.98
C ARG A 564 -13.29 16.28 -16.46
N GLN A 565 -14.23 16.22 -17.41
CA GLN A 565 -13.90 16.26 -18.85
C GLN A 565 -13.42 17.66 -19.30
N HIS A 566 -13.89 18.72 -18.64
CA HIS A 566 -13.54 20.10 -19.00
C HIS A 566 -12.18 20.50 -18.41
N ILE A 567 -11.86 20.04 -17.19
CA ILE A 567 -10.55 20.27 -16.53
C ILE A 567 -9.40 19.65 -17.33
N ARG A 568 -9.58 18.44 -17.91
CA ARG A 568 -8.58 17.84 -18.81
C ARG A 568 -8.29 18.72 -20.03
N LYS A 569 -9.34 19.31 -20.62
CA LYS A 569 -9.24 20.17 -21.80
C LYS A 569 -8.59 21.53 -21.49
N GLN A 570 -8.81 22.05 -20.28
CA GLN A 570 -8.20 23.30 -19.80
C GLN A 570 -6.72 23.11 -19.41
N LEU A 571 -6.34 21.97 -18.82
CA LEU A 571 -4.94 21.63 -18.55
C LEU A 571 -4.14 21.41 -19.85
N GLU A 572 -4.74 20.83 -20.88
CA GLU A 572 -4.15 20.78 -22.23
C GLU A 572 -3.94 22.17 -22.83
N LEU A 573 -4.89 23.10 -22.63
CA LEU A 573 -4.77 24.49 -23.08
C LEU A 573 -3.72 25.30 -22.30
N PHE A 574 -3.61 25.08 -20.97
CA PHE A 574 -2.60 25.72 -20.12
C PHE A 574 -1.19 25.17 -20.40
N SER A 575 -1.05 23.88 -20.70
CA SER A 575 0.21 23.28 -21.15
C SER A 575 0.70 23.86 -22.47
N ASN A 576 -0.21 24.30 -23.35
CA ASN A 576 0.15 24.95 -24.61
C ASN A 576 0.51 26.44 -24.43
N ALA A 577 0.05 27.10 -23.37
CA ALA A 577 0.33 28.51 -23.08
C ALA A 577 1.65 28.74 -22.32
N LEU A 578 2.22 27.70 -21.70
CA LEU A 578 3.53 27.73 -21.04
C LEU A 578 4.69 27.33 -21.98
N GLY A 579 4.40 27.20 -23.27
CA GLY A 579 5.37 26.86 -24.32
C GLY A 579 6.08 28.05 -24.97
N ASP A 580 5.82 29.29 -24.53
CA ASP A 580 6.48 30.52 -25.02
C ASP A 580 7.50 31.06 -24.01
#